data_AF-A0A5C6F1D4-F1
#
_entry.id   AF-A0A5C6F1D4-F1
#
_cell.length_a   1.000
_cell.length_b   1.000
_cell.length_c   1.000
_cell.angle_alpha   90.00
_cell.angle_beta   90.00
_cell.angle_gamma   90.00
#
_symmetry.space_group_name_H-M   'P 1'
#
loop_
_entity.id
_entity.type
_entity.pdbx_description
1 polymer ?
#
loop_
_entity_poly.entity_id
_entity_poly.type
_entity_poly.pdbx_seq_one_letter_code
_entity_poly.pdbx_strand_id
1 'polypeptide(L)'
;MVHSVTNCISTKKNIAEELISCKELLKMLALDIGKREDGRDFKKFNEVVGFCEQILRIVETYPQNKELVFLDCSCGKSYLSFALNNILSKQYFFKTFFYGVDINPVLLEKCEQIRDGLGFKNMQFIRAKIIDVFPEKPVDMVIALHACDTATDETIAKGIKLGAKYIIVVPCCENQIRSRLKKGHPLIELTEFGLLRYRFADILTTALRSKFLVGAGYSVKLVEVASPKYTPKNLMIIARKKKGNKKLSMDGYDKLDKMFHTKFVLKDYFHEANMTLTNYLYSEES
;
A
#
# COMPACT_ATOMS: atom_id res chain seq x y z
N MET A 1 18.73 27.16 -17.37
CA MET A 1 19.66 26.15 -16.85
C MET A 1 18.89 24.86 -16.68
N VAL A 2 19.05 23.93 -17.62
CA VAL A 2 18.45 22.59 -17.53
C VAL A 2 19.28 21.83 -16.51
N HIS A 3 18.77 21.63 -15.29
CA HIS A 3 19.42 20.71 -14.37
C HIS A 3 19.34 19.32 -14.99
N SER A 4 20.50 18.82 -15.42
CA SER A 4 20.68 17.48 -15.92
C SER A 4 20.12 16.50 -14.89
N VAL A 5 19.15 15.70 -15.31
CA VAL A 5 18.59 14.61 -14.54
C VAL A 5 19.73 13.61 -14.29
N THR A 6 20.32 13.68 -13.10
CA THR A 6 21.13 12.58 -12.59
C THR A 6 20.21 11.36 -12.57
N ASN A 7 20.55 10.32 -13.34
CA ASN A 7 19.83 9.05 -13.33
C ASN A 7 19.69 8.58 -11.88
N CYS A 8 18.49 8.71 -11.35
CA CYS A 8 18.23 8.62 -9.92
C CYS A 8 17.93 7.18 -9.49
N ILE A 9 18.57 6.19 -10.12
CA ILE A 9 18.33 4.79 -9.75
C ILE A 9 18.96 4.55 -8.38
N SER A 10 18.16 4.80 -7.37
CA SER A 10 18.52 4.61 -5.98
C SER A 10 18.46 3.14 -5.69
N THR A 11 19.62 2.53 -5.46
CA THR A 11 19.64 1.14 -5.02
C THR A 11 19.06 1.03 -3.62
N LYS A 12 18.53 -0.14 -3.29
CA LYS A 12 18.11 -0.48 -1.91
C LYS A 12 19.17 -0.11 -0.87
N LYS A 13 20.46 -0.29 -1.21
CA LYS A 13 21.60 0.03 -0.36
C LYS A 13 21.68 1.54 -0.08
N ASN A 14 21.58 2.37 -1.12
CA ASN A 14 21.62 3.83 -0.97
C ASN A 14 20.48 4.36 -0.08
N ILE A 15 19.27 3.81 -0.24
CA ILE A 15 18.10 4.19 0.58
C ILE A 15 18.31 3.81 2.05
N ALA A 16 18.84 2.60 2.30
CA ALA A 16 19.14 2.16 3.64
C ALA A 16 20.20 3.06 4.30
N GLU A 17 21.30 3.33 3.61
CA GLU A 17 22.37 4.21 4.10
C GLU A 17 21.86 5.62 4.42
N GLU A 18 20.98 6.16 3.58
CA GLU A 18 20.35 7.46 3.80
C GLU A 18 19.45 7.48 5.04
N LEU A 19 18.59 6.48 5.21
CA LEU A 19 17.75 6.40 6.41
C LEU A 19 18.56 6.14 7.68
N ILE A 20 19.68 5.39 7.58
CA ILE A 20 20.63 5.16 8.67
C ILE A 20 21.33 6.46 9.08
N SER A 21 21.68 7.31 8.12
CA SER A 21 22.33 8.60 8.38
C SER A 21 21.40 9.56 9.13
N CYS A 22 20.09 9.43 8.93
CA CYS A 22 19.03 10.19 9.59
C CYS A 22 18.78 9.74 11.04
N LYS A 23 19.77 9.91 11.93
CA LYS A 23 19.71 9.46 13.34
C LYS A 23 18.49 10.01 14.10
N GLU A 24 18.13 11.27 13.86
CA GLU A 24 16.97 11.90 14.50
C GLU A 24 15.66 11.22 14.10
N LEU A 25 15.48 10.93 12.81
CA LEU A 25 14.33 10.21 12.28
C LEU A 25 14.20 8.83 12.94
N LEU A 26 15.28 8.04 12.95
CA LEU A 26 15.27 6.71 13.55
C LEU A 26 14.98 6.74 15.06
N LYS A 27 15.55 7.73 15.77
CA LYS A 27 15.30 7.94 17.19
C LYS A 27 13.83 8.26 17.45
N MET A 28 13.24 9.19 16.71
CA MET A 28 11.84 9.59 16.87
C MET A 28 10.88 8.45 16.52
N LEU A 29 11.22 7.62 15.53
CA LEU A 29 10.47 6.42 15.18
C LEU A 29 10.67 5.26 16.19
N ALA A 30 11.62 5.39 17.12
CA ALA A 30 12.05 4.33 18.02
C ALA A 30 12.42 3.04 17.26
N LEU A 31 13.18 3.18 16.17
CA LEU A 31 13.76 2.05 15.42
C LEU A 31 15.20 1.82 15.84
N ASP A 32 15.45 0.73 16.56
CA ASP A 32 16.81 0.34 16.94
C ASP A 32 17.37 -0.70 15.96
N ILE A 33 18.06 -0.20 14.93
CA ILE A 33 18.65 -1.03 13.87
C ILE A 33 20.08 -1.49 14.18
N GLY A 34 20.71 -0.97 15.24
CA GLY A 34 22.11 -1.24 15.57
C GLY A 34 22.33 -2.42 16.52
N LYS A 35 21.29 -2.86 17.24
CA LYS A 35 21.43 -3.93 18.25
C LYS A 35 21.37 -5.35 17.69
N ARG A 36 20.62 -5.61 16.61
CA ARG A 36 20.40 -6.98 16.11
C ARG A 36 19.91 -7.01 14.66
N GLU A 37 20.69 -7.60 13.75
CA GLU A 37 20.38 -7.72 12.31
C GLU A 37 19.25 -8.72 11.96
N ASP A 38 18.62 -9.35 12.96
CA ASP A 38 17.44 -10.23 12.84
C ASP A 38 16.25 -9.74 13.68
N GLY A 39 16.42 -8.61 14.39
CA GLY A 39 15.45 -8.03 15.29
C GLY A 39 14.19 -7.52 14.56
N ARG A 40 13.12 -7.33 15.33
CA ARG A 40 11.83 -6.81 14.82
C ARG A 40 12.02 -5.48 14.09
N ASP A 41 12.80 -4.58 14.67
CA ASP A 41 13.03 -3.23 14.13
C ASP A 41 13.86 -3.28 12.85
N PHE A 42 14.88 -4.15 12.79
CA PHE A 42 15.67 -4.36 11.57
C PHE A 42 14.83 -4.96 10.43
N LYS A 43 13.94 -5.92 10.73
CA LYS A 43 12.99 -6.46 9.74
C LYS A 43 12.04 -5.38 9.24
N LYS A 44 11.45 -4.60 10.15
CA LYS A 44 10.57 -3.47 9.81
C LYS A 44 11.29 -2.43 8.95
N PHE A 45 12.52 -2.09 9.31
CA PHE A 45 13.36 -1.17 8.55
C PHE A 45 13.57 -1.66 7.10
N ASN A 46 13.90 -2.94 6.91
CA ASN A 46 14.09 -3.52 5.59
C ASN A 46 12.82 -3.55 4.73
N GLU A 47 11.65 -3.70 5.34
CA GLU A 47 10.36 -3.56 4.65
C GLU A 47 10.12 -2.11 4.21
N VAL A 48 10.38 -1.13 5.08
CA VAL A 48 10.23 0.30 4.77
C VAL A 48 11.18 0.71 3.64
N VAL A 49 12.46 0.31 3.73
CA VAL A 49 13.47 0.57 2.68
C VAL A 49 13.02 -0.01 1.34
N GLY A 50 12.57 -1.26 1.34
CA GLY A 50 12.12 -1.92 0.12
C GLY A 50 10.86 -1.29 -0.49
N PHE A 51 9.95 -0.79 0.34
CA PHE A 51 8.79 -0.03 -0.12
C PHE A 51 9.21 1.31 -0.73
N CYS A 52 10.11 2.05 -0.05
CA CYS A 52 10.67 3.30 -0.54
C CYS A 52 11.36 3.12 -1.91
N GLU A 53 12.07 2.01 -2.10
CA GLU A 53 12.69 1.68 -3.38
C GLU A 53 11.67 1.58 -4.53
N GLN A 54 10.52 0.94 -4.29
CA GLN A 54 9.47 0.85 -5.32
C GLN A 54 8.83 2.21 -5.60
N ILE A 55 8.64 3.05 -4.58
CA ILE A 55 8.12 4.41 -4.76
C ILE A 55 9.09 5.27 -5.56
N LEU A 56 10.40 5.22 -5.28
CA LEU A 56 11.41 5.99 -6.01
C LEU A 56 11.40 5.69 -7.51
N ARG A 57 11.39 4.40 -7.86
CA ARG A 57 11.26 3.96 -9.27
C ARG A 57 10.01 4.48 -9.97
N ILE A 58 8.93 4.74 -9.22
CA ILE A 58 7.69 5.31 -9.75
C ILE A 58 7.83 6.82 -9.93
N VAL A 59 8.27 7.54 -8.90
CA VAL A 59 8.34 9.02 -8.92
C VAL A 59 9.43 9.56 -9.83
N GLU A 60 10.45 8.78 -10.18
CA GLU A 60 11.41 9.12 -11.25
C GLU A 60 10.72 9.45 -12.58
N THR A 61 9.52 8.88 -12.81
CA THR A 61 8.73 9.13 -14.02
C THR A 61 7.71 10.26 -13.87
N TYR A 62 7.70 10.96 -12.71
CA TYR A 62 6.79 12.06 -12.43
C TYR A 62 7.41 13.42 -12.74
N PRO A 63 6.58 14.40 -13.19
CA PRO A 63 7.03 15.79 -13.29
C PRO A 63 7.44 16.34 -11.93
N GLN A 64 8.65 16.92 -11.85
CA GLN A 64 9.21 17.49 -10.62
C GLN A 64 8.42 18.69 -10.07
N ASN A 65 7.60 19.34 -10.89
CA ASN A 65 6.81 20.51 -10.51
C ASN A 65 5.45 20.17 -9.89
N LYS A 66 5.08 18.88 -9.78
CA LYS A 66 3.81 18.45 -9.20
C LYS A 66 3.99 18.07 -7.72
N GLU A 67 3.11 18.56 -6.85
CA GLU A 67 2.99 18.03 -5.48
C GLU A 67 2.48 16.58 -5.51
N LEU A 68 3.22 15.66 -4.89
CA LEU A 68 2.82 14.27 -4.74
C LEU A 68 2.01 14.09 -3.46
N VAL A 69 0.73 13.73 -3.60
CA VAL A 69 -0.17 13.53 -2.46
C VAL A 69 -0.34 12.04 -2.16
N PHE A 70 -0.02 11.65 -0.94
CA PHE A 70 -0.08 10.27 -0.45
C PHE A 70 -1.22 10.10 0.55
N LEU A 71 -1.86 8.94 0.52
CA LEU A 71 -2.75 8.44 1.57
C LEU A 71 -2.17 7.13 2.11
N ASP A 72 -1.67 7.15 3.33
CA ASP A 72 -1.14 5.99 4.06
C ASP A 72 -2.23 5.40 4.94
N CYS A 73 -2.80 4.28 4.47
CA CYS A 73 -3.93 3.61 5.09
C CYS A 73 -3.47 2.62 6.16
N SER A 74 -4.13 2.65 7.33
CA SER A 74 -3.69 1.89 8.52
C SER A 74 -2.23 2.22 8.87
N CYS A 75 -1.91 3.52 8.93
CA CYS A 75 -0.53 3.98 9.01
C CYS A 75 0.19 3.54 10.30
N GLY A 76 -0.54 3.21 11.37
CA GLY A 76 0.04 2.84 12.66
C GLY A 76 0.99 3.92 13.17
N LYS A 77 2.27 3.56 13.38
CA LYS A 77 3.34 4.51 13.77
C LYS A 77 3.92 5.31 12.58
N SER A 78 3.36 5.15 11.39
CA SER A 78 3.69 5.90 10.17
C SER A 78 5.17 5.82 9.73
N TYR A 79 5.85 4.71 10.06
CA TYR A 79 7.25 4.46 9.68
C TYR A 79 7.50 4.71 8.18
N LEU A 80 6.56 4.25 7.34
CA LEU A 80 6.66 4.38 5.90
C LEU A 80 6.53 5.84 5.45
N SER A 81 5.49 6.56 5.87
CA SER A 81 5.29 7.95 5.45
C SER A 81 6.38 8.87 5.96
N PHE A 82 6.90 8.67 7.18
CA PHE A 82 8.03 9.46 7.69
C PHE A 82 9.32 9.22 6.89
N ALA A 83 9.63 7.96 6.57
CA ALA A 83 10.78 7.62 5.74
C ALA A 83 10.64 8.18 4.31
N LEU A 84 9.46 7.99 3.69
CA LEU A 84 9.17 8.52 2.35
C LEU A 84 9.25 10.05 2.32
N ASN A 85 8.66 10.74 3.30
CA ASN A 85 8.71 12.20 3.34
C ASN A 85 10.15 12.70 3.48
N ASN A 86 10.96 12.08 4.34
CA ASN A 86 12.37 12.44 4.48
C ASN A 86 13.13 12.25 3.16
N ILE A 87 13.01 11.08 2.53
CA ILE A 87 13.70 10.77 1.27
C ILE A 87 13.21 11.68 0.13
N LEU A 88 11.90 11.75 -0.12
CA LEU A 88 11.35 12.47 -1.27
C LEU A 88 11.55 13.98 -1.15
N SER A 89 11.32 14.54 0.04
CA SER A 89 11.36 16.00 0.23
C SER A 89 12.79 16.51 0.43
N LYS A 90 13.65 15.82 1.19
CA LYS A 90 15.01 16.31 1.47
C LYS A 90 16.04 15.91 0.41
N GLN A 91 15.96 14.68 -0.10
CA GLN A 91 16.96 14.17 -1.04
C GLN A 91 16.58 14.46 -2.49
N TYR A 92 15.31 14.30 -2.82
CA TYR A 92 14.82 14.43 -4.20
C TYR A 92 14.02 15.70 -4.47
N PHE A 93 13.88 16.56 -3.46
CA PHE A 93 13.23 17.87 -3.56
C PHE A 93 11.80 17.83 -4.14
N PHE A 94 11.12 16.69 -4.04
CA PHE A 94 9.71 16.61 -4.40
C PHE A 94 8.88 17.35 -3.35
N LYS A 95 7.97 18.20 -3.82
CA LYS A 95 6.88 18.67 -2.97
C LYS A 95 5.96 17.48 -2.70
N THR A 96 5.76 17.14 -1.42
CA THR A 96 4.92 16.01 -1.03
C THR A 96 3.91 16.43 0.03
N PHE A 97 2.79 15.72 0.11
CA PHE A 97 1.84 15.84 1.20
C PHE A 97 1.34 14.45 1.60
N PHE A 98 1.29 14.15 2.90
CA PHE A 98 0.88 12.84 3.40
C PHE A 98 -0.36 12.96 4.29
N TYR A 99 -1.38 12.19 3.96
CA TYR A 99 -2.46 11.85 4.88
C TYR A 99 -2.17 10.49 5.50
N GLY A 100 -2.00 10.41 6.82
CA GLY A 100 -1.93 9.15 7.57
C GLY A 100 -3.26 8.85 8.24
N VAL A 101 -3.84 7.67 7.99
CA VAL A 101 -5.17 7.29 8.52
C VAL A 101 -5.04 6.08 9.42
N ASP A 102 -5.56 6.19 10.64
CA ASP A 102 -5.68 5.07 11.58
C ASP A 102 -6.89 5.28 12.51
N ILE A 103 -7.39 4.20 13.10
CA ILE A 103 -8.47 4.28 14.09
C ILE A 103 -7.94 4.48 15.51
N ASN A 104 -6.66 4.17 15.75
CA ASN A 104 -6.05 4.19 17.07
C ASN A 104 -5.54 5.60 17.44
N PRO A 105 -6.23 6.33 18.34
CA PRO A 105 -5.87 7.70 18.68
C PRO A 105 -4.48 7.81 19.33
N VAL A 106 -4.04 6.79 20.08
CA VAL A 106 -2.71 6.79 20.75
C VAL A 106 -1.58 6.70 19.73
N LEU A 107 -1.79 6.02 18.60
CA LEU A 107 -0.81 5.97 17.53
C LEU A 107 -0.77 7.29 16.76
N LEU A 108 -1.94 7.89 16.50
CA LEU A 108 -2.01 9.17 15.80
C LEU A 108 -1.39 10.31 16.61
N GLU A 109 -1.63 10.38 17.91
CA GLU A 109 -1.01 11.38 18.78
C GLU A 109 0.53 11.28 18.75
N LYS A 110 1.07 10.05 18.78
CA LYS A 110 2.52 9.83 18.62
C LYS A 110 3.01 10.27 17.25
N CYS A 111 2.26 10.00 16.20
CA CYS A 111 2.59 10.46 14.85
C CYS A 111 2.60 11.99 14.75
N GLU A 112 1.66 12.69 15.40
CA GLU A 112 1.65 14.15 15.46
C GLU A 112 2.85 14.70 16.23
N GLN A 113 3.19 14.10 17.37
CA GLN A 113 4.40 14.47 18.13
C GLN A 113 5.68 14.26 17.30
N ILE A 114 5.78 13.16 16.56
CA ILE A 114 6.92 12.89 15.67
C ILE A 114 6.97 13.89 14.53
N ARG A 115 5.83 14.19 13.91
CA ARG A 115 5.71 15.20 12.85
C ARG A 115 6.21 16.56 13.33
N ASP A 116 5.74 16.99 14.50
CA ASP A 116 6.06 18.31 15.05
C ASP A 116 7.55 18.37 15.46
N GLY A 117 8.07 17.30 16.07
CA GLY A 117 9.50 17.18 16.41
C GLY A 117 10.42 17.18 15.20
N LEU A 118 9.99 16.63 14.06
CA LEU A 118 10.74 16.64 12.79
C LEU A 118 10.47 17.88 11.93
N GLY A 119 9.53 18.76 12.33
CA GLY A 119 9.13 19.94 11.56
C GLY A 119 8.40 19.63 10.24
N PHE A 120 7.80 18.45 10.10
CA PHE A 120 7.13 18.00 8.88
C PHE A 120 5.72 18.57 8.73
N LYS A 121 5.61 19.84 8.34
CA LYS A 121 4.34 20.56 8.15
C LYS A 121 3.44 20.02 7.04
N ASN A 122 3.95 19.11 6.22
CA ASN A 122 3.27 18.52 5.06
C ASN A 122 2.65 17.15 5.36
N MET A 123 2.31 16.89 6.63
CA MET A 123 1.69 15.64 7.05
C MET A 123 0.47 15.92 7.93
N GLN A 124 -0.63 15.23 7.64
CA GLN A 124 -1.87 15.31 8.40
C GLN A 124 -2.29 13.90 8.82
N PHE A 125 -2.65 13.75 10.10
CA PHE A 125 -3.11 12.48 10.66
C PHE A 125 -4.61 12.55 10.91
N ILE A 126 -5.35 11.54 10.43
CA ILE A 126 -6.82 11.53 10.47
C ILE A 126 -7.28 10.27 11.20
N ARG A 127 -8.08 10.48 12.25
CA ARG A 127 -8.75 9.40 12.97
C ARG A 127 -10.02 8.99 12.24
N ALA A 128 -9.94 7.96 11.41
CA ALA A 128 -11.08 7.44 10.66
C ALA A 128 -10.85 5.98 10.26
N LYS A 129 -11.93 5.29 9.86
CA LYS A 129 -11.80 4.10 9.03
C LYS A 129 -11.32 4.51 7.64
N ILE A 130 -10.62 3.61 6.95
CA ILE A 130 -10.03 3.91 5.63
C ILE A 130 -11.12 4.29 4.64
N ILE A 131 -12.24 3.56 4.61
CA ILE A 131 -13.29 3.81 3.63
C ILE A 131 -14.00 5.17 3.84
N ASP A 132 -13.96 5.70 5.06
CA ASP A 132 -14.67 6.92 5.48
C ASP A 132 -13.80 8.20 5.36
N VAL A 133 -12.51 8.11 5.00
CA VAL A 133 -11.64 9.30 4.92
C VAL A 133 -11.95 10.15 3.68
N PHE A 134 -12.01 11.47 3.80
CA PHE A 134 -12.17 12.37 2.63
C PHE A 134 -10.99 13.34 2.59
N PRO A 135 -9.90 12.99 1.88
CA PRO A 135 -8.76 13.88 1.71
C PRO A 135 -9.17 15.16 0.97
N GLU A 136 -8.73 16.31 1.45
CA GLU A 136 -9.04 17.62 0.83
C GLU A 136 -8.28 17.82 -0.49
N LYS A 137 -7.12 17.15 -0.63
CA LYS A 137 -6.31 17.17 -1.85
C LYS A 137 -6.55 15.92 -2.69
N PRO A 138 -6.53 16.02 -4.03
CA PRO A 138 -6.53 14.85 -4.91
C PRO A 138 -5.34 13.93 -4.60
N VAL A 139 -5.61 12.67 -4.28
CA VAL A 139 -4.58 11.70 -3.90
C VAL A 139 -3.94 11.06 -5.13
N ASP A 140 -2.62 11.17 -5.24
CA ASP A 140 -1.85 10.52 -6.31
C ASP A 140 -1.57 9.05 -6.00
N MET A 141 -1.24 8.75 -4.75
CA MET A 141 -0.80 7.42 -4.33
C MET A 141 -1.49 7.01 -3.04
N VAL A 142 -2.24 5.90 -3.10
CA VAL A 142 -2.71 5.21 -1.90
C VAL A 142 -1.73 4.10 -1.56
N ILE A 143 -1.21 4.11 -0.33
CA ILE A 143 -0.21 3.17 0.15
C ILE A 143 -0.67 2.46 1.41
N ALA A 144 -0.23 1.22 1.60
CA ALA A 144 -0.35 0.52 2.88
C ALA A 144 0.76 -0.53 3.03
N LEU A 145 1.45 -0.51 4.17
CA LEU A 145 2.44 -1.51 4.55
C LEU A 145 1.92 -2.34 5.72
N HIS A 146 1.45 -3.56 5.43
CA HIS A 146 0.82 -4.48 6.37
C HIS A 146 -0.54 -4.02 6.92
N ALA A 147 -1.41 -3.48 6.07
CA ALA A 147 -2.83 -3.39 6.39
C ALA A 147 -3.43 -4.81 6.43
N CYS A 148 -3.88 -5.27 7.59
CA CYS A 148 -4.27 -6.68 7.76
C CYS A 148 -5.74 -6.94 7.43
N ASP A 149 -5.99 -8.15 6.88
CA ASP A 149 -7.31 -8.66 6.54
C ASP A 149 -8.08 -7.66 5.65
N THR A 150 -9.27 -7.23 6.06
CA THR A 150 -10.12 -6.34 5.27
C THR A 150 -9.54 -4.93 5.12
N ALA A 151 -8.55 -4.52 5.92
CA ALA A 151 -7.94 -3.19 5.79
C ALA A 151 -7.20 -3.01 4.45
N THR A 152 -6.60 -4.09 3.90
CA THR A 152 -6.05 -4.04 2.53
C THR A 152 -7.18 -3.85 1.50
N ASP A 153 -8.32 -4.51 1.71
CA ASP A 153 -9.47 -4.41 0.79
C ASP A 153 -10.11 -3.02 0.86
N GLU A 154 -10.25 -2.44 2.05
CA GLU A 154 -10.66 -1.04 2.23
C GLU A 154 -9.68 -0.08 1.55
N THR A 155 -8.36 -0.33 1.67
CA THR A 155 -7.32 0.49 1.02
C THR A 155 -7.47 0.45 -0.49
N ILE A 156 -7.65 -0.73 -1.07
CA ILE A 156 -7.86 -0.89 -2.52
C ILE A 156 -9.15 -0.20 -2.94
N ALA A 157 -10.25 -0.44 -2.23
CA ALA A 157 -11.54 0.17 -2.54
C ALA A 157 -11.45 1.70 -2.47
N LYS A 158 -10.80 2.24 -1.44
CA LYS A 158 -10.61 3.67 -1.27
C LYS A 158 -9.75 4.27 -2.37
N GLY A 159 -8.65 3.62 -2.75
CA GLY A 159 -7.81 4.07 -3.86
C GLY A 159 -8.55 4.12 -5.19
N ILE A 160 -9.41 3.14 -5.47
CA ILE A 160 -10.26 3.14 -6.67
C ILE A 160 -11.28 4.29 -6.60
N LYS A 161 -11.97 4.45 -5.46
CA LYS A 161 -12.99 5.51 -5.26
C LYS A 161 -12.41 6.92 -5.34
N LEU A 162 -11.16 7.11 -4.90
CA LEU A 162 -10.43 8.38 -5.01
C LEU A 162 -9.83 8.59 -6.41
N GLY A 163 -9.94 7.62 -7.32
CA GLY A 163 -9.34 7.70 -8.65
C GLY A 163 -7.81 7.75 -8.63
N ALA A 164 -7.17 7.25 -7.56
CA ALA A 164 -5.74 7.40 -7.33
C ALA A 164 -4.91 6.80 -8.48
N LYS A 165 -3.85 7.51 -8.88
CA LYS A 165 -2.98 7.09 -9.99
C LYS A 165 -2.24 5.81 -9.66
N TYR A 166 -1.84 5.63 -8.39
CA TYR A 166 -1.24 4.39 -7.89
C TYR A 166 -1.94 3.91 -6.61
N ILE A 167 -2.04 2.59 -6.50
CA ILE A 167 -2.43 1.87 -5.28
C ILE A 167 -1.35 0.83 -5.02
N ILE A 168 -0.64 0.95 -3.89
CA ILE A 168 0.53 0.15 -3.58
C ILE A 168 0.38 -0.45 -2.19
N VAL A 169 0.19 -1.76 -2.12
CA VAL A 169 -0.13 -2.43 -0.86
C VAL A 169 0.75 -3.66 -0.63
N VAL A 170 1.17 -3.86 0.61
CA VAL A 170 1.78 -5.11 1.09
C VAL A 170 0.78 -5.78 2.03
N PRO A 171 0.05 -6.81 1.57
CA PRO A 171 -0.93 -7.51 2.40
C PRO A 171 -0.25 -8.39 3.48
N CYS A 172 -0.81 -8.46 4.68
CA CYS A 172 -0.25 -9.27 5.78
C CYS A 172 -1.08 -10.48 6.19
N CYS A 173 -2.42 -10.44 6.11
CA CYS A 173 -3.29 -11.44 6.72
C CYS A 173 -4.49 -11.74 5.82
N GLU A 174 -4.80 -13.02 5.66
CA GLU A 174 -5.85 -13.50 4.74
C GLU A 174 -6.88 -14.38 5.48
N ASN A 175 -7.37 -13.90 6.63
CA ASN A 175 -8.26 -14.70 7.48
C ASN A 175 -9.58 -15.00 6.77
N GLN A 176 -10.09 -14.04 5.99
CA GLN A 176 -11.31 -14.23 5.20
C GLN A 176 -11.24 -15.49 4.33
N ILE A 177 -10.21 -15.61 3.49
CA ILE A 177 -10.06 -16.76 2.60
C ILE A 177 -9.63 -18.02 3.35
N ARG A 178 -8.69 -17.88 4.30
CA ARG A 178 -8.21 -19.02 5.10
C ARG A 178 -9.33 -19.72 5.86
N SER A 179 -10.34 -18.99 6.32
CA SER A 179 -11.49 -19.55 7.03
C SER A 179 -12.39 -20.43 6.15
N ARG A 180 -12.36 -20.22 4.82
CA ARG A 180 -13.18 -20.93 3.82
C ARG A 180 -12.51 -22.14 3.20
N LEU A 181 -11.18 -22.21 3.26
CA LEU A 181 -10.37 -23.35 2.83
C LEU A 181 -10.31 -24.46 3.91
N LYS A 182 -11.48 -24.82 4.44
CA LYS A 182 -11.67 -25.83 5.49
C LYS A 182 -12.47 -27.02 4.96
N LYS A 183 -12.79 -27.98 5.84
CA LYS A 183 -13.53 -29.21 5.51
C LYS A 183 -14.76 -28.92 4.65
N GLY A 184 -14.91 -29.64 3.54
CA GLY A 184 -15.97 -29.44 2.55
C GLY A 184 -15.57 -28.60 1.33
N HIS A 185 -14.39 -27.96 1.33
CA HIS A 185 -13.85 -27.30 0.14
C HIS A 185 -13.23 -28.32 -0.84
N PRO A 186 -13.38 -28.19 -2.17
CA PRO A 186 -12.82 -29.13 -3.15
C PRO A 186 -11.29 -29.31 -3.07
N LEU A 187 -10.59 -28.34 -2.52
CA LEU A 187 -9.14 -28.38 -2.28
C LEU A 187 -8.76 -28.80 -0.84
N ILE A 188 -9.63 -29.53 -0.12
CA ILE A 188 -9.34 -29.89 1.27
C ILE A 188 -8.08 -30.75 1.40
N GLU A 189 -7.82 -31.68 0.48
CA GLU A 189 -6.61 -32.52 0.48
C GLU A 189 -5.30 -31.69 0.39
N LEU A 190 -5.35 -30.52 -0.26
CA LEU A 190 -4.22 -29.58 -0.29
C LEU A 190 -4.18 -28.70 0.97
N THR A 191 -5.37 -28.29 1.43
CA THR A 191 -5.54 -27.23 2.43
C THR A 191 -5.77 -27.77 3.84
N GLU A 192 -5.76 -29.08 4.08
CA GLU A 192 -5.90 -29.65 5.43
C GLU A 192 -4.69 -29.33 6.30
N PHE A 193 -3.49 -29.31 5.71
CA PHE A 193 -2.24 -28.91 6.34
C PHE A 193 -2.23 -27.39 6.58
N GLY A 194 -2.12 -26.96 7.85
CA GLY A 194 -2.25 -25.56 8.24
C GLY A 194 -1.30 -24.60 7.51
N LEU A 195 -0.05 -25.02 7.26
CA LEU A 195 0.92 -24.21 6.51
C LEU A 195 0.54 -24.06 5.04
N LEU A 196 0.10 -25.15 4.38
CA LEU A 196 -0.34 -25.11 2.98
C LEU A 196 -1.62 -24.27 2.85
N ARG A 197 -2.58 -24.41 3.78
CA ARG A 197 -3.77 -23.55 3.84
C ARG A 197 -3.41 -22.09 3.91
N TYR A 198 -2.45 -21.73 4.77
CA TYR A 198 -2.00 -20.36 4.94
C TYR A 198 -1.36 -19.80 3.67
N ARG A 199 -0.43 -20.54 3.05
CA ARG A 199 0.23 -20.13 1.80
C ARG A 199 -0.74 -20.04 0.63
N PHE A 200 -1.66 -20.98 0.52
CA PHE A 200 -2.67 -20.97 -0.54
C PHE A 200 -3.65 -19.81 -0.38
N ALA A 201 -4.11 -19.53 0.84
CA ALA A 201 -4.94 -18.35 1.13
C ALA A 201 -4.22 -17.05 0.74
N ASP A 202 -2.91 -16.96 1.01
CA ASP A 202 -2.06 -15.82 0.64
C ASP A 202 -2.06 -15.55 -0.86
N ILE A 203 -1.79 -16.60 -1.64
CA ILE A 203 -1.74 -16.56 -3.10
C ILE A 203 -3.12 -16.22 -3.68
N LEU A 204 -4.16 -16.92 -3.24
CA LEU A 204 -5.52 -16.74 -3.75
C LEU A 204 -6.03 -15.34 -3.46
N THR A 205 -5.81 -14.82 -2.25
CA THR A 205 -6.28 -13.48 -1.89
C THR A 205 -5.55 -12.39 -2.67
N THR A 206 -4.23 -12.54 -2.84
CA THR A 206 -3.43 -11.63 -3.68
C THR A 206 -3.90 -11.65 -5.14
N ALA A 207 -4.24 -12.84 -5.67
CA ALA A 207 -4.77 -13.00 -7.02
C ALA A 207 -6.15 -12.34 -7.18
N LEU A 208 -7.06 -12.52 -6.21
CA LEU A 208 -8.38 -11.87 -6.21
C LEU A 208 -8.25 -10.34 -6.22
N ARG A 209 -7.47 -9.77 -5.30
CA ARG A 209 -7.18 -8.32 -5.25
C ARG A 209 -6.60 -7.81 -6.56
N SER A 210 -5.65 -8.54 -7.13
CA SER A 210 -5.00 -8.19 -8.40
C SER A 210 -5.96 -8.23 -9.58
N LYS A 211 -6.81 -9.27 -9.66
CA LYS A 211 -7.83 -9.38 -10.72
C LYS A 211 -8.90 -8.30 -10.59
N PHE A 212 -9.29 -7.97 -9.36
CA PHE A 212 -10.24 -6.88 -9.11
C PHE A 212 -9.68 -5.54 -9.60
N LEU A 213 -8.44 -5.21 -9.22
CA LEU A 213 -7.74 -4.00 -9.70
C LEU A 213 -7.63 -3.96 -11.23
N VAL A 214 -7.30 -5.09 -11.87
CA VAL A 214 -7.25 -5.18 -13.34
C VAL A 214 -8.62 -4.87 -13.97
N GLY A 215 -9.69 -5.43 -13.40
CA GLY A 215 -11.05 -5.19 -13.85
C GLY A 215 -11.53 -3.75 -13.60
N ALA A 216 -11.04 -3.12 -12.54
CA ALA A 216 -11.26 -1.72 -12.21
C ALA A 216 -10.39 -0.73 -13.02
N GLY A 217 -9.70 -1.19 -14.06
CA GLY A 217 -8.95 -0.30 -14.97
C GLY A 217 -7.49 -0.05 -14.60
N TYR A 218 -6.91 -0.82 -13.66
CA TYR A 218 -5.49 -0.72 -13.32
C TYR A 218 -4.64 -1.73 -14.09
N SER A 219 -3.37 -1.39 -14.35
CA SER A 219 -2.33 -2.38 -14.63
C SER A 219 -1.70 -2.80 -13.30
N VAL A 220 -1.55 -4.09 -13.06
CA VAL A 220 -1.04 -4.63 -11.80
C VAL A 220 0.30 -5.31 -12.01
N LYS A 221 1.25 -5.04 -11.13
CA LYS A 221 2.53 -5.73 -11.00
C LYS A 221 2.66 -6.30 -9.59
N LEU A 222 3.12 -7.55 -9.47
CA LEU A 222 3.48 -8.17 -8.21
C LEU A 222 5.00 -8.19 -8.09
N VAL A 223 5.52 -7.71 -6.96
CA VAL A 223 6.97 -7.69 -6.66
C VAL A 223 7.20 -8.08 -5.22
N GLU A 224 8.45 -8.38 -4.87
CA GLU A 224 8.84 -8.57 -3.49
C GLU A 224 9.23 -7.24 -2.84
N VAL A 225 8.63 -6.88 -1.70
CA VAL A 225 9.03 -5.68 -0.94
C VAL A 225 10.38 -5.88 -0.26
N ALA A 226 10.66 -7.07 0.26
CA ALA A 226 11.91 -7.39 0.93
C ALA A 226 12.23 -8.88 0.77
N SER A 227 13.48 -9.24 1.08
CA SER A 227 13.89 -10.64 1.09
C SER A 227 12.99 -11.45 2.05
N PRO A 228 12.59 -12.68 1.69
CA PRO A 228 11.90 -13.61 2.58
C PRO A 228 12.61 -13.84 3.92
N LYS A 229 13.93 -13.60 3.99
CA LYS A 229 14.71 -13.62 5.24
C LYS A 229 14.18 -12.63 6.29
N TYR A 230 13.69 -11.47 5.84
CA TYR A 230 13.21 -10.41 6.73
C TYR A 230 11.71 -10.54 7.02
N THR A 231 10.93 -10.91 6.01
CA THR A 231 9.48 -11.07 6.17
C THR A 231 8.95 -12.18 5.28
N PRO A 232 8.17 -13.14 5.81
CA PRO A 232 7.48 -14.12 4.97
C PRO A 232 6.28 -13.51 4.21
N LYS A 233 5.92 -12.25 4.54
CA LYS A 233 4.87 -11.45 3.90
C LYS A 233 5.52 -10.42 2.99
N ASN A 234 6.09 -10.91 1.92
CA ASN A 234 6.93 -10.09 1.04
C ASN A 234 6.27 -9.70 -0.27
N LEU A 235 5.06 -10.18 -0.60
CA LEU A 235 4.39 -9.78 -1.84
C LEU A 235 3.80 -8.37 -1.73
N MET A 236 4.16 -7.52 -2.69
CA MET A 236 3.61 -6.19 -2.88
C MET A 236 2.79 -6.15 -4.18
N ILE A 237 1.59 -5.59 -4.10
CA ILE A 237 0.76 -5.26 -5.24
C ILE A 237 1.01 -3.80 -5.60
N ILE A 238 1.49 -3.55 -6.83
CA ILE A 238 1.62 -2.20 -7.41
C ILE A 238 0.57 -2.10 -8.52
N ALA A 239 -0.46 -1.29 -8.30
CA ALA A 239 -1.48 -1.00 -9.29
C ALA A 239 -1.31 0.42 -9.82
N ARG A 240 -1.34 0.59 -11.14
CA ARG A 240 -1.29 1.90 -11.83
C ARG A 240 -2.54 2.09 -12.67
N LYS A 241 -3.25 3.21 -12.51
CA LYS A 241 -4.45 3.55 -13.30
C LYS A 241 -4.04 3.63 -14.78
N LYS A 242 -4.74 2.90 -15.66
CA LYS A 242 -4.51 2.95 -17.11
C LYS A 242 -5.03 4.29 -17.66
N LYS A 243 -4.42 4.79 -18.73
CA LYS A 243 -4.90 5.98 -19.45
C LYS A 243 -5.92 5.59 -20.54
N GLY A 244 -6.90 6.47 -20.78
CA GLY A 244 -7.87 6.40 -21.87
C GLY A 244 -9.08 5.49 -21.63
N ASN A 245 -10.05 5.57 -22.54
CA ASN A 245 -11.30 4.79 -22.49
C ASN A 245 -11.03 3.29 -22.68
N LYS A 246 -10.99 2.56 -21.57
CA LYS A 246 -10.74 1.12 -21.53
C LYS A 246 -11.99 0.41 -21.03
N LYS A 247 -12.37 -0.68 -21.70
CA LYS A 247 -13.45 -1.56 -21.26
C LYS A 247 -13.08 -2.17 -19.90
N LEU A 248 -13.82 -1.77 -18.88
CA LEU A 248 -13.77 -2.37 -17.55
C LEU A 248 -14.42 -3.75 -17.61
N SER A 249 -13.81 -4.74 -16.97
CA SER A 249 -14.36 -6.10 -16.94
C SER A 249 -13.93 -6.81 -15.67
N MET A 250 -14.91 -7.22 -14.87
CA MET A 250 -14.70 -8.04 -13.68
C MET A 250 -14.64 -9.54 -14.01
N ASP A 251 -14.70 -9.95 -15.28
CA ASP A 251 -14.77 -11.38 -15.67
C ASP A 251 -13.63 -12.21 -15.08
N GLY A 252 -12.40 -11.66 -15.08
CA GLY A 252 -11.24 -12.34 -14.53
C GLY A 252 -11.31 -12.52 -13.01
N TYR A 253 -11.91 -11.56 -12.31
CA TYR A 253 -12.16 -11.63 -10.87
C TYR A 253 -13.32 -12.58 -10.58
N ASP A 254 -14.47 -12.43 -11.26
CA ASP A 254 -15.67 -13.22 -11.03
C ASP A 254 -15.44 -14.71 -11.35
N LYS A 255 -14.64 -15.04 -12.38
CA LYS A 255 -14.22 -16.43 -12.65
C LYS A 255 -13.44 -17.02 -11.48
N LEU A 256 -12.50 -16.25 -10.92
CA LEU A 256 -11.68 -16.70 -9.81
C LEU A 256 -12.50 -16.81 -8.51
N ASP A 257 -13.34 -15.82 -8.21
CA ASP A 257 -14.20 -15.82 -7.02
C ASP A 257 -15.22 -16.97 -7.06
N LYS A 258 -15.81 -17.26 -8.24
CA LYS A 258 -16.70 -18.40 -8.44
C LYS A 258 -15.97 -19.74 -8.31
N MET A 259 -14.79 -19.88 -8.92
CA MET A 259 -14.01 -21.12 -8.90
C MET A 259 -13.66 -21.57 -7.47
N PHE A 260 -13.41 -20.61 -6.58
CA PHE A 260 -13.00 -20.87 -5.20
C PHE A 260 -14.08 -20.55 -4.14
N HIS A 261 -15.29 -20.17 -4.57
CA HIS A 261 -16.42 -19.81 -3.70
C HIS A 261 -16.06 -18.80 -2.59
N THR A 262 -15.27 -17.78 -2.94
CA THR A 262 -14.58 -16.94 -1.95
C THR A 262 -15.43 -15.84 -1.33
N LYS A 263 -16.59 -15.48 -1.91
CA LYS A 263 -17.45 -14.31 -1.55
C LYS A 263 -16.61 -13.18 -0.93
N PHE A 264 -15.67 -12.69 -1.73
CA PHE A 264 -14.59 -11.82 -1.26
C PHE A 264 -15.08 -10.39 -1.02
N VAL A 265 -14.82 -9.82 0.16
CA VAL A 265 -15.46 -8.56 0.63
C VAL A 265 -15.16 -7.33 -0.22
N LEU A 266 -14.04 -7.34 -0.95
CA LEU A 266 -13.63 -6.18 -1.76
C LEU A 266 -14.73 -5.70 -2.73
N LYS A 267 -15.57 -6.63 -3.24
CA LYS A 267 -16.68 -6.30 -4.13
C LYS A 267 -17.81 -5.56 -3.41
N ASP A 268 -18.02 -5.83 -2.13
CA ASP A 268 -19.13 -5.30 -1.34
C ASP A 268 -19.02 -3.77 -1.16
N TYR A 269 -17.80 -3.23 -1.20
CA TYR A 269 -17.56 -1.78 -1.16
C TYR A 269 -18.12 -1.01 -2.38
N PHE A 270 -18.64 -1.70 -3.40
CA PHE A 270 -19.16 -1.12 -4.64
C PHE A 270 -20.63 -1.48 -4.90
N HIS A 271 -21.35 -2.06 -3.92
CA HIS A 271 -22.67 -2.64 -4.14
C HIS A 271 -23.89 -1.83 -3.64
N GLU A 272 -23.74 -0.70 -2.93
CA GLU A 272 -24.90 0.08 -2.46
C GLU A 272 -25.28 1.25 -3.41
N ALA A 273 -26.55 1.24 -3.82
CA ALA A 273 -27.35 2.20 -4.59
C ALA A 273 -26.87 2.58 -6.02
N ASN A 274 -27.38 1.87 -7.03
CA ASN A 274 -27.45 2.29 -8.45
C ASN A 274 -26.16 2.81 -9.11
N MET A 275 -25.00 2.28 -8.72
CA MET A 275 -23.74 2.54 -9.40
C MET A 275 -23.07 1.22 -9.77
N THR A 276 -23.31 0.76 -11.00
CA THR A 276 -22.36 -0.12 -11.69
C THR A 276 -20.96 0.51 -11.58
N LEU A 277 -19.88 -0.26 -11.41
CA LEU A 277 -18.50 0.26 -11.42
C LEU A 277 -18.24 1.22 -12.62
N THR A 278 -18.96 0.99 -13.72
CA THR A 278 -19.09 1.88 -14.87
C THR A 278 -19.47 3.32 -14.47
N ASN A 279 -20.46 3.55 -13.62
CA ASN A 279 -20.90 4.91 -13.28
C ASN A 279 -19.85 5.71 -12.49
N TYR A 280 -19.07 5.06 -11.62
CA TYR A 280 -17.96 5.69 -10.88
C TYR A 280 -16.76 6.04 -11.75
N LEU A 281 -16.55 5.29 -12.83
CA LEU A 281 -15.36 5.42 -13.68
C LEU A 281 -15.60 6.32 -14.90
N TYR A 282 -16.86 6.69 -15.17
CA TYR A 282 -17.27 7.59 -16.25
C TYR A 282 -17.67 9.00 -15.76
N SER A 283 -17.67 9.27 -14.45
CA SER A 283 -18.00 10.61 -13.91
C SER A 283 -16.82 11.61 -13.94
N GLU A 284 -15.65 11.24 -14.47
CA GLU A 284 -14.48 12.12 -14.65
C GLU A 284 -14.25 12.58 -16.12
N GLU A 285 -15.16 12.25 -17.06
CA GLU A 285 -15.06 12.69 -18.47
C GLU A 285 -16.19 13.68 -18.90
N SER A 286 -16.78 14.42 -17.96
CA SER A 286 -17.71 15.52 -18.25
C SER A 286 -17.18 16.86 -17.75
#